data_AF-A0A5C7JMN2-F1
#
_entry.id   AF-A0A5C7JMN2-F1
#
_cell.length_a   1.000
_cell.length_b   1.000
_cell.length_c   1.000
_cell.angle_alpha   90.00
_cell.angle_beta   90.00
_cell.angle_gamma   90.00
#
_symmetry.space_group_name_H-M   'P 1'
#
loop_
_entity.id
_entity.type
_entity.pdbx_description
1 polymer ?
#
loop_
_entity_poly.entity_id
_entity_poly.type
_entity_poly.pdbx_seq_one_letter_code
_entity_poly.pdbx_strand_id
1 'polypeptide(L)'
;MKVYTQEEVDRIKKVQETNEKMEDFFNEKRKTWNELVTPLFKVLSTDLSNPSNARHLLDAQANVLTHRQQINEEINVFLSKRGRETTKIKKLRQDKFIFYATGFGVKTNLGEKGILIDGHLAENDRTIELIESYIEFLRDTVRNLESFGYSIKNMIELMNYLGK
;
A
#
# COMPACT_ATOMS: atom_id res chain seq x y z
N MET A 1 38.82 -7.10 6.00
CA MET A 1 37.77 -8.08 6.32
C MET A 1 36.58 -7.75 5.43
N LYS A 2 36.08 -8.69 4.61
CA LYS A 2 34.89 -8.42 3.77
C LYS A 2 33.64 -8.71 4.62
N VAL A 3 32.84 -7.68 4.86
CA VAL A 3 31.61 -7.76 5.67
C VAL A 3 30.52 -8.53 4.94
N TYR A 4 30.54 -8.47 3.60
CA TYR A 4 29.63 -9.18 2.71
C TYR A 4 30.38 -10.25 1.92
N THR A 5 29.77 -11.41 1.74
CA THR A 5 30.21 -12.37 0.70
C THR A 5 29.70 -11.92 -0.67
N GLN A 6 30.33 -12.40 -1.75
CA GLN A 6 29.90 -12.03 -3.11
C GLN A 6 28.44 -12.45 -3.38
N GLU A 7 28.05 -13.64 -2.90
CA GLU A 7 26.67 -14.13 -3.00
C GLU A 7 25.65 -13.22 -2.28
N GLU A 8 26.05 -12.61 -1.16
CA GLU A 8 25.18 -11.69 -0.44
C GLU A 8 25.01 -10.37 -1.16
N VAL A 9 26.09 -9.84 -1.75
CA VAL A 9 26.03 -8.63 -2.58
C VAL A 9 25.10 -8.86 -3.77
N ASP A 10 25.23 -10.00 -4.44
CA ASP A 10 24.38 -10.35 -5.59
C ASP A 10 22.90 -10.50 -5.18
N ARG A 11 22.65 -11.12 -4.01
CA ARG A 11 21.29 -11.22 -3.44
C ARG A 11 20.71 -9.84 -3.12
N ILE A 12 21.47 -8.96 -2.45
CA ILE A 12 21.03 -7.62 -2.09
C ILE A 12 20.70 -6.82 -3.34
N LYS A 13 21.59 -6.86 -4.35
CA LYS A 13 21.37 -6.18 -5.64
C LYS A 13 20.10 -6.67 -6.33
N LYS A 14 19.84 -7.98 -6.32
CA LYS A 14 18.60 -8.54 -6.88
C LYS A 14 17.35 -8.05 -6.14
N VAL A 15 17.41 -7.94 -4.81
CA VAL A 15 16.29 -7.39 -4.01
C VAL A 15 16.11 -5.90 -4.32
N GLN A 16 17.19 -5.14 -4.41
CA GLN A 16 17.17 -3.72 -4.80
C GLN A 16 16.51 -3.51 -6.17
N GLU A 17 16.92 -4.26 -7.19
CA GLU A 17 16.31 -4.20 -8.53
C GLU A 17 14.82 -4.58 -8.51
N THR A 18 14.44 -5.48 -7.60
CA THR A 18 13.03 -5.85 -7.40
C THR A 18 12.25 -4.71 -6.73
N ASN A 19 12.85 -4.03 -5.75
CA ASN A 19 12.25 -2.88 -5.06
C ASN A 19 12.03 -1.71 -6.02
N GLU A 20 12.99 -1.41 -6.89
CA GLU A 20 12.85 -0.37 -7.92
C GLU A 20 11.65 -0.64 -8.84
N LYS A 21 11.52 -1.88 -9.34
CA LYS A 21 10.35 -2.29 -10.15
C LYS A 21 9.05 -2.25 -9.35
N MET A 22 9.12 -2.52 -8.05
CA MET A 22 7.96 -2.50 -7.16
C MET A 22 7.47 -1.07 -6.90
N GLU A 23 8.37 -0.11 -6.78
CA GLU A 23 8.04 1.32 -6.71
C GLU A 23 7.32 1.78 -7.98
N ASP A 24 7.85 1.45 -9.15
CA ASP A 24 7.22 1.78 -10.43
C ASP A 24 5.81 1.17 -10.53
N PHE A 25 5.68 -0.11 -10.19
CA PHE A 25 4.39 -0.80 -10.18
C PHE A 25 3.39 -0.13 -9.23
N PHE A 26 3.80 0.25 -8.01
CA PHE A 26 2.91 0.93 -7.08
C PHE A 26 2.55 2.34 -7.54
N ASN A 27 3.48 3.07 -8.16
CA ASN A 27 3.21 4.38 -8.72
C ASN A 27 2.20 4.31 -9.86
N GLU A 28 2.32 3.34 -10.75
CA GLU A 28 1.35 3.09 -11.82
C GLU A 28 -0.04 2.76 -11.24
N LYS A 29 -0.10 1.85 -10.27
CA LYS A 29 -1.36 1.50 -9.59
C LYS A 29 -2.02 2.68 -8.88
N ARG A 30 -1.25 3.54 -8.22
CA ARG A 30 -1.74 4.78 -7.62
C ARG A 30 -2.36 5.70 -8.67
N LYS A 31 -1.71 5.86 -9.84
CA LYS A 31 -2.25 6.65 -10.95
C LYS A 31 -3.58 6.08 -11.44
N THR A 32 -3.65 4.76 -11.68
CA THR A 32 -4.90 4.11 -12.10
C THR A 32 -6.04 4.36 -11.10
N TRP A 33 -5.78 4.20 -9.80
CA TRP A 33 -6.79 4.47 -8.78
C TRP A 33 -7.22 5.94 -8.76
N ASN A 34 -6.29 6.88 -8.89
CA ASN A 34 -6.62 8.30 -8.98
C ASN A 34 -7.45 8.63 -10.22
N GLU A 35 -7.16 8.02 -11.37
CA GLU A 35 -7.92 8.21 -12.61
C GLU A 35 -9.34 7.67 -12.51
N LEU A 36 -9.56 6.57 -11.77
CA LEU A 36 -10.89 6.01 -11.53
C LEU A 36 -11.69 6.81 -10.51
N VAL A 37 -11.03 7.27 -9.44
CA VAL A 37 -11.70 7.87 -8.28
C VAL A 37 -11.98 9.36 -8.48
N THR A 38 -11.05 10.12 -9.08
CA THR A 38 -11.17 11.58 -9.24
C THR A 38 -12.44 12.01 -10.01
N PRO A 39 -12.84 11.36 -11.12
CA PRO A 39 -14.05 11.73 -11.86
C PRO A 39 -15.33 11.58 -11.04
N LEU A 40 -15.38 10.65 -10.08
CA LEU A 40 -16.56 10.42 -9.25
C LEU A 40 -16.90 11.68 -8.43
N PHE A 41 -15.89 12.38 -7.92
CA PHE A 41 -16.09 13.60 -7.14
C PHE A 41 -16.71 14.75 -7.94
N LYS A 42 -16.59 14.76 -9.27
CA LYS A 42 -17.23 15.78 -10.12
C LYS A 42 -18.75 15.76 -9.99
N VAL A 43 -19.33 14.61 -9.66
CA VAL A 43 -20.79 14.47 -9.49
C VAL A 43 -21.31 15.33 -8.34
N LEU A 44 -20.49 15.64 -7.32
CA LEU A 44 -20.86 16.58 -6.23
C LEU A 44 -21.15 18.00 -6.72
N SER A 45 -20.58 18.40 -7.85
CA SER A 45 -20.76 19.77 -8.40
C SER A 45 -21.98 19.90 -9.31
N THR A 46 -22.74 18.82 -9.49
CA THR A 46 -23.88 18.77 -10.41
C THR A 46 -25.08 19.50 -9.80
N ASP A 47 -25.73 20.34 -10.60
CA ASP A 47 -26.96 21.05 -10.19
C ASP A 47 -28.10 20.05 -9.92
N LEU A 48 -28.62 20.07 -8.69
CA LEU A 48 -29.72 19.23 -8.22
C LEU A 48 -31.09 19.69 -8.76
N SER A 49 -31.14 20.80 -9.50
CA SER A 49 -32.38 21.34 -10.07
C SER A 49 -32.95 20.48 -11.21
N ASN A 50 -32.12 19.68 -11.89
CA ASN A 50 -32.53 18.82 -12.99
C ASN A 50 -32.73 17.35 -12.54
N PRO A 51 -33.95 16.77 -12.66
CA PRO A 51 -34.23 15.37 -12.30
C PRO A 51 -33.37 14.34 -13.05
N SER A 52 -32.88 14.66 -14.25
CA SER A 52 -31.97 13.78 -15.00
C SER A 52 -30.65 13.50 -14.26
N ASN A 53 -30.25 14.39 -13.35
CA ASN A 53 -29.02 14.27 -12.56
C ASN A 53 -29.16 13.26 -11.39
N ALA A 54 -30.38 12.87 -11.01
CA ALA A 54 -30.63 11.85 -10.00
C ALA A 54 -30.04 10.48 -10.39
N ARG A 55 -30.16 10.12 -11.69
CA ARG A 55 -29.61 8.86 -12.21
C ARG A 55 -28.08 8.84 -12.12
N HIS A 56 -27.44 9.97 -12.43
CA HIS A 56 -25.98 10.11 -12.31
C HIS A 56 -25.50 10.00 -10.85
N LEU A 57 -26.26 10.48 -9.88
CA LEU A 57 -25.97 10.32 -8.45
C LEU A 57 -26.06 8.86 -8.00
N LEU A 58 -27.09 8.14 -8.45
CA LEU A 58 -27.26 6.71 -8.16
C LEU A 58 -26.15 5.87 -8.79
N ASP A 59 -25.81 6.14 -10.05
CA ASP A 59 -24.70 5.47 -10.74
C ASP A 59 -23.36 5.74 -10.03
N ALA A 60 -23.13 6.98 -9.58
CA ALA A 60 -21.95 7.32 -8.79
C ALA A 60 -21.92 6.57 -7.46
N GLN A 61 -23.06 6.45 -6.76
CA GLN A 61 -23.16 5.68 -5.51
C GLN A 61 -22.80 4.20 -5.72
N ALA A 62 -23.31 3.59 -6.80
CA ALA A 62 -23.01 2.20 -7.15
C ALA A 62 -21.52 2.01 -7.48
N ASN A 63 -20.93 2.93 -8.25
CA ASN A 63 -19.50 2.93 -8.58
C ASN A 63 -18.63 3.06 -7.33
N VAL A 64 -19.01 3.90 -6.36
CA VAL A 64 -18.31 4.04 -5.08
C VAL A 64 -18.28 2.74 -4.30
N LEU A 65 -19.42 2.07 -4.17
CA LEU A 65 -19.50 0.78 -3.47
C LEU A 65 -18.64 -0.27 -4.17
N THR A 66 -18.66 -0.29 -5.50
CA THR A 66 -17.87 -1.22 -6.32
C THR A 66 -16.38 -1.00 -6.14
N HIS A 67 -15.91 0.25 -6.25
CA HIS A 67 -14.50 0.58 -6.08
C HIS A 67 -14.02 0.35 -4.64
N ARG A 68 -14.86 0.61 -3.62
CA ARG A 68 -14.54 0.25 -2.24
C ARG A 68 -14.30 -1.25 -2.08
N GLN A 69 -15.16 -2.07 -2.66
CA GLN A 69 -15.00 -3.54 -2.62
C GLN A 69 -13.69 -3.97 -3.30
N GLN A 70 -13.42 -3.45 -4.50
CA GLN A 70 -12.19 -3.74 -5.24
C GLN A 70 -10.93 -3.34 -4.46
N ILE A 71 -10.91 -2.14 -3.86
CA ILE A 71 -9.77 -1.67 -3.07
C ILE A 71 -9.59 -2.54 -1.82
N ASN A 72 -10.67 -2.93 -1.13
CA ASN A 72 -10.59 -3.81 0.03
C ASN A 72 -10.00 -5.18 -0.32
N GLU A 73 -10.35 -5.74 -1.48
CA GLU A 73 -9.75 -6.97 -1.98
C GLU A 73 -8.25 -6.80 -2.26
N GLU A 74 -7.85 -5.70 -2.93
CA GLU A 74 -6.43 -5.39 -3.14
C GLU A 74 -5.68 -5.25 -1.80
N ILE A 75 -6.23 -4.54 -0.81
CA ILE A 75 -5.65 -4.41 0.53
C ILE A 75 -5.36 -5.79 1.14
N ASN A 76 -6.32 -6.73 1.07
CA ASN A 76 -6.14 -8.07 1.62
C ASN A 76 -5.03 -8.87 0.91
N VAL A 77 -4.92 -8.72 -0.41
CA VAL A 77 -3.82 -9.32 -1.18
C VAL A 77 -2.47 -8.77 -0.71
N PHE A 78 -2.34 -7.46 -0.55
CA PHE A 78 -1.08 -6.84 -0.12
C PHE A 78 -0.76 -7.10 1.35
N LEU A 79 -1.75 -7.19 2.24
CA LEU A 79 -1.55 -7.63 3.63
C LEU A 79 -0.99 -9.06 3.70
N SER A 80 -1.51 -9.95 2.87
CA SER A 80 -1.02 -11.32 2.78
C SER A 80 0.42 -11.37 2.24
N LYS A 81 0.75 -10.57 1.22
CA LYS A 81 2.12 -10.44 0.71
C LYS A 81 3.08 -9.90 1.77
N ARG A 82 2.68 -8.84 2.47
CA ARG A 82 3.45 -8.26 3.59
C ARG A 82 3.76 -9.32 4.65
N GLY A 83 2.76 -10.11 5.06
CA GLY A 83 2.96 -11.18 6.04
C GLY A 83 3.99 -12.23 5.63
N ARG A 84 4.08 -12.55 4.32
CA ARG A 84 5.10 -13.46 3.79
C ARG A 84 6.50 -12.85 3.88
N GLU A 85 6.67 -11.59 3.48
CA GLU A 85 7.96 -10.89 3.57
C GLU A 85 8.40 -10.70 5.03
N THR A 86 7.48 -10.37 5.94
CA THR A 86 7.75 -10.31 7.39
C THR A 86 8.24 -11.66 7.96
N THR A 87 7.72 -12.77 7.46
CA THR A 87 8.18 -14.10 7.90
C THR A 87 9.56 -14.42 7.35
N LYS A 88 9.82 -14.05 6.09
CA LYS A 88 11.12 -14.23 5.43
C LYS A 88 12.22 -13.42 6.10
N ILE A 89 11.97 -12.16 6.43
CA ILE A 89 12.98 -11.31 7.08
C ILE A 89 13.32 -11.79 8.49
N LYS A 90 12.35 -12.33 9.25
CA LYS A 90 12.62 -12.93 10.57
C LYS A 90 13.62 -14.08 10.49
N LYS A 91 13.50 -14.94 9.47
CA LYS A 91 14.46 -16.03 9.22
C LYS A 91 15.85 -15.48 8.87
N LEU A 92 15.93 -14.53 7.93
CA LEU A 92 17.20 -13.91 7.55
C LEU A 92 17.88 -13.19 8.72
N ARG A 93 17.10 -12.53 9.59
CA ARG A 93 17.58 -11.86 10.80
C ARG A 93 18.17 -12.87 11.79
N GLN A 94 17.53 -14.02 11.97
CA GLN A 94 18.06 -15.11 12.78
C GLN A 94 19.38 -15.65 12.21
N ASP A 95 19.44 -15.91 10.90
CA ASP A 95 20.65 -16.42 10.25
C ASP A 95 21.83 -15.44 10.39
N LYS A 96 21.56 -14.14 10.22
CA LYS A 96 22.58 -13.08 10.38
C LYS A 96 23.00 -12.92 11.83
N PHE A 97 22.07 -13.05 12.78
CA PHE A 97 22.41 -13.06 14.19
C PHE A 97 23.39 -14.18 14.54
N ILE A 98 23.14 -15.40 14.06
CA ILE A 98 24.05 -16.55 14.26
C ILE A 98 25.42 -16.24 13.65
N PHE A 99 25.45 -15.75 12.41
CA PHE A 99 26.70 -15.36 11.73
C PHE A 99 27.55 -14.38 12.54
N TYR A 100 26.96 -13.30 13.06
CA TYR A 100 27.69 -12.32 13.88
C TYR A 100 27.97 -12.80 15.31
N ALA A 101 27.22 -13.79 15.81
CA ALA A 101 27.44 -14.35 17.14
C ALA A 101 28.58 -15.38 17.19
N THR A 102 28.73 -16.20 16.14
CA THR A 102 29.65 -17.35 16.15
C THR A 102 30.75 -17.29 15.08
N GLY A 103 30.51 -16.62 13.95
CA GLY A 103 31.34 -16.71 12.75
C GLY A 103 32.07 -15.43 12.34
N PHE A 104 31.80 -14.29 12.99
CA PHE A 104 32.43 -13.03 12.65
C PHE A 104 33.74 -12.85 13.45
N GLY A 105 34.86 -12.64 12.76
CA GLY A 105 36.19 -12.56 13.37
C GLY A 105 36.44 -11.28 14.20
N VAL A 106 35.43 -10.44 14.41
CA VAL A 106 35.44 -9.30 15.34
C VAL A 106 34.40 -9.57 16.41
N LYS A 107 34.81 -9.50 17.68
CA LYS A 107 33.87 -9.56 18.81
C LYS A 107 33.03 -8.28 18.82
N THR A 108 31.77 -8.41 18.46
CA THR A 108 30.78 -7.32 18.51
C THR A 108 29.88 -7.48 19.74
N ASN A 109 29.49 -6.35 20.32
CA ASN A 109 28.46 -6.31 21.36
C ASN A 109 27.05 -6.51 20.74
N LEU A 110 26.01 -6.66 21.58
CA LEU A 110 24.65 -6.93 21.07
C LEU A 110 24.09 -5.77 20.21
N GLY A 111 24.44 -4.52 20.52
CA GLY A 111 24.00 -3.35 19.76
C GLY A 111 24.68 -3.24 18.40
N GLU A 112 25.99 -3.45 18.35
CA GLU A 112 26.78 -3.47 17.11
C GLU A 112 26.32 -4.58 16.16
N LYS A 113 25.96 -5.76 16.72
CA LYS A 113 25.33 -6.84 15.94
C LYS A 113 24.02 -6.39 15.30
N GLY A 114 23.17 -5.69 16.05
CA GLY A 114 21.92 -5.14 15.53
C GLY A 114 22.15 -4.27 14.31
N ILE A 115 23.05 -3.28 14.42
CA ILE A 115 23.37 -2.34 13.33
C ILE A 115 23.85 -3.08 12.07
N LEU A 116 24.71 -4.09 12.23
CA LEU A 116 25.23 -4.86 11.10
C LEU A 116 24.15 -5.71 10.43
N ILE A 117 23.26 -6.33 11.23
CA ILE A 117 22.14 -7.11 10.72
C ILE A 117 21.16 -6.21 9.98
N ASP A 118 20.83 -5.05 10.53
CA ASP A 118 19.92 -4.08 9.90
C ASP A 118 20.50 -3.59 8.57
N GLY A 119 21.79 -3.29 8.50
CA GLY A 119 22.47 -2.97 7.24
C GLY A 119 22.37 -4.08 6.20
N HIS A 120 22.50 -5.35 6.59
CA HIS A 120 22.37 -6.50 5.68
C HIS A 120 20.93 -6.74 5.22
N LEU A 121 19.94 -6.28 5.99
CA LEU A 121 18.53 -6.52 5.73
C LEU A 121 17.79 -5.30 5.19
N ALA A 122 18.43 -4.14 5.10
CA ALA A 122 17.86 -2.87 4.69
C ALA A 122 16.98 -2.96 3.43
N GLU A 123 17.43 -3.64 2.37
CA GLU A 123 16.62 -3.79 1.15
C GLU A 123 15.38 -4.69 1.35
N ASN A 124 15.43 -5.66 2.26
CA ASN A 124 14.25 -6.47 2.59
C ASN A 124 13.27 -5.69 3.47
N ASP A 125 13.78 -4.86 4.39
CA ASP A 125 12.96 -3.93 5.17
C ASP A 125 12.28 -2.91 4.24
N ARG A 126 13.01 -2.34 3.27
CA ARG A 126 12.45 -1.46 2.22
C ARG A 126 11.32 -2.13 1.45
N THR A 127 11.41 -3.42 1.11
CA THR A 127 10.30 -4.14 0.46
C THR A 127 9.02 -4.09 1.30
N ILE A 128 9.13 -4.26 2.62
CA ILE A 128 7.98 -4.22 3.53
C ILE A 128 7.43 -2.80 3.58
N GLU A 129 8.28 -1.78 3.73
CA GLU A 129 7.89 -0.37 3.77
C GLU A 129 7.13 0.06 2.50
N LEU A 130 7.57 -0.39 1.32
CA LEU A 130 6.89 -0.12 0.05
C LEU A 130 5.47 -0.70 0.02
N ILE A 131 5.30 -1.94 0.50
CA ILE A 131 3.98 -2.58 0.60
C ILE A 131 3.10 -1.81 1.60
N GLU A 132 3.65 -1.42 2.75
CA GLU A 132 2.91 -0.69 3.78
C GLU A 132 2.44 0.68 3.29
N SER A 133 3.33 1.44 2.65
CA SER A 133 2.99 2.73 2.04
C SER A 133 1.86 2.59 1.02
N TYR A 134 1.86 1.54 0.21
CA TYR A 134 0.77 1.30 -0.74
C TYR A 134 -0.55 0.91 -0.05
N ILE A 135 -0.50 0.07 0.98
CA ILE A 135 -1.69 -0.28 1.78
C ILE A 135 -2.29 0.97 2.45
N GLU A 136 -1.45 1.87 2.97
CA GLU A 136 -1.92 3.13 3.56
C GLU A 136 -2.63 4.01 2.55
N PHE A 137 -2.05 4.18 1.36
CA PHE A 137 -2.70 4.89 0.24
C PHE A 137 -4.08 4.29 -0.09
N LEU A 138 -4.19 2.97 -0.18
CA LEU A 138 -5.48 2.31 -0.44
C LEU A 138 -6.49 2.55 0.69
N ARG A 139 -6.05 2.51 1.95
CA ARG A 139 -6.91 2.79 3.11
C ARG A 139 -7.40 4.23 3.15
N ASP A 140 -6.54 5.19 2.81
CA ASP A 140 -6.93 6.60 2.67
C ASP A 140 -7.97 6.76 1.55
N THR A 141 -7.76 6.09 0.41
CA THR A 141 -8.68 6.11 -0.73
C THR A 141 -10.06 5.56 -0.34
N VAL A 142 -10.13 4.45 0.40
CA VAL A 142 -11.40 3.90 0.91
C VAL A 142 -12.11 4.89 1.85
N ARG A 143 -11.38 5.54 2.76
CA ARG A 143 -11.95 6.56 3.67
C ARG A 143 -12.51 7.76 2.90
N ASN A 144 -11.83 8.18 1.84
CA ASN A 144 -12.31 9.24 0.97
C ASN A 144 -13.58 8.85 0.22
N LEU A 145 -13.61 7.62 -0.33
CA LEU A 145 -14.80 7.07 -1.00
C LEU A 145 -15.99 6.90 -0.05
N GLU A 146 -15.75 6.56 1.22
CA GLU A 146 -16.79 6.48 2.24
C GLU A 146 -17.37 7.86 2.57
N SER A 147 -16.51 8.86 2.77
CA SER A 147 -16.93 10.26 2.98
C SER A 147 -17.74 10.79 1.78
N PHE A 148 -17.33 10.45 0.57
CA PHE A 148 -18.06 10.76 -0.65
C PHE A 148 -19.41 10.02 -0.73
N GLY A 149 -19.46 8.75 -0.35
CA GLY A 149 -20.70 7.98 -0.26
C GLY A 149 -21.74 8.60 0.69
N TYR A 150 -21.31 9.10 1.85
CA TYR A 150 -22.19 9.86 2.75
C TYR A 150 -22.69 11.16 2.13
N SER A 151 -21.81 11.87 1.40
CA SER A 151 -22.18 13.11 0.70
C SER A 151 -23.25 12.85 -0.38
N ILE A 152 -23.10 11.77 -1.17
CA ILE A 152 -24.12 11.37 -2.14
C ILE A 152 -25.44 11.02 -1.44
N LYS A 153 -25.39 10.23 -0.36
CA LYS A 153 -26.59 9.86 0.39
C LYS A 153 -27.35 11.11 0.87
N ASN A 154 -26.66 12.08 1.45
CA ASN A 154 -27.26 13.33 1.90
C ASN A 154 -27.89 14.12 0.73
N MET A 155 -27.25 14.16 -0.45
CA MET A 155 -27.82 14.81 -1.63
C MET A 155 -29.09 14.11 -2.13
N ILE A 156 -29.11 12.77 -2.15
CA ILE A 156 -30.31 12.00 -2.52
C ILE A 156 -31.45 12.27 -1.53
N GLU A 157 -31.16 12.30 -0.23
CA GLU A 157 -32.16 12.62 0.80
C GLU A 157 -32.72 14.04 0.63
N LEU A 158 -31.88 15.02 0.30
CA LEU A 158 -32.31 16.38 -0.01
C LEU A 158 -33.21 16.44 -1.25
N MET A 159 -32.90 15.70 -2.32
CA MET A 159 -33.74 15.62 -3.51
C MET A 159 -35.14 15.07 -3.17
N ASN A 160 -35.18 13.95 -2.44
CA ASN A 160 -36.43 13.34 -1.99
C ASN A 160 -37.26 14.30 -1.12
N TYR A 161 -36.60 15.06 -0.23
CA TYR A 161 -37.27 16.04 0.63
C TYR A 161 -37.86 17.22 -0.17
N LEU A 162 -37.19 17.64 -1.23
CA LEU A 162 -37.65 18.71 -2.13
C LEU A 162 -38.79 18.26 -3.08
N GLY A 163 -39.27 17.02 -2.95
CA GLY A 163 -40.37 16.49 -3.76
C GLY A 163 -40.01 16.26 -5.23
N LYS A 164 -38.72 16.09 -5.53
CA LYS A 164 -38.20 15.73 -6.86
C LYS A 164 -37.68 14.30 -6.89
#